data_AF-A0A955Y667-F1
#
_entry.id   AF-A0A955Y667-F1
#
_cell.length_a   1.000
_cell.length_b   1.000
_cell.length_c   1.000
_cell.angle_alpha   90.00
_cell.angle_beta   90.00
_cell.angle_gamma   90.00
#
_symmetry.space_group_name_H-M   'P 1'
#
loop_
_entity.id
_entity.type
_entity.pdbx_description
1 polymer ?
#
loop_
_entity_poly.entity_id
_entity_poly.type
_entity_poly.pdbx_seq_one_letter_code
_entity_poly.pdbx_strand_id
1 'polypeptide(L)'
;MPTVLAVVGDIHARWDDHDNTLFDASDVDGVLVVGDLAGLRFGPARDVAARIARLSKRVVLVPGNHDASHAVQLLGEAIARPGLGR
;
A
#
# COMPACT_ATOMS: atom_id res chain seq x y z
N MET A 1 -7.64 -27.59 6.69
CA MET A 1 -8.57 -26.44 6.66
C MET A 1 -8.16 -25.55 5.49
N PRO A 2 -9.10 -24.97 4.73
CA PRO A 2 -8.76 -24.06 3.64
C PRO A 2 -8.17 -22.76 4.18
N THR A 3 -7.26 -22.15 3.43
CA THR A 3 -6.70 -20.82 3.74
C THR A 3 -7.64 -19.74 3.21
N VAL A 4 -7.97 -18.75 4.03
CA VAL A 4 -8.85 -17.63 3.69
C VAL A 4 -8.06 -16.32 3.75
N LEU A 5 -8.04 -15.60 2.63
CA LEU A 5 -7.35 -14.31 2.51
C LEU A 5 -8.38 -13.20 2.25
N ALA A 6 -8.23 -12.08 2.95
CA ALA A 6 -8.89 -10.84 2.56
C ALA A 6 -8.10 -10.17 1.42
N VAL A 7 -8.79 -9.57 0.45
CA VAL A 7 -8.16 -8.85 -0.67
C VAL A 7 -8.62 -7.39 -0.64
N VAL A 8 -7.68 -6.45 -0.64
CA VAL A 8 -7.97 -5.01 -0.58
C VAL A 8 -7.09 -4.27 -1.60
N GLY A 9 -7.68 -3.37 -2.37
CA GLY A 9 -6.97 -2.53 -3.35
C GLY A 9 -7.53 -1.12 -3.35
N ASP A 10 -6.99 -0.25 -4.22
CA ASP A 10 -7.46 1.12 -4.43
C ASP A 10 -7.59 1.91 -3.13
N ILE A 11 -6.62 1.73 -2.23
CA ILE A 11 -6.68 2.28 -0.87
C ILE A 11 -6.72 3.81 -0.88
N HIS A 12 -5.97 4.45 -1.78
CA HIS A 12 -5.95 5.90 -2.00
C HIS A 12 -5.91 6.74 -0.71
N ALA A 13 -4.99 6.42 0.20
CA ALA A 13 -4.85 7.08 1.50
C ALA A 13 -6.04 6.92 2.47
N ARG A 14 -6.94 5.95 2.24
CA ARG A 14 -8.13 5.71 3.07
C ARG A 14 -7.99 4.59 4.10
N TRP A 15 -6.78 4.09 4.32
CA TRP A 15 -6.51 3.10 5.35
C TRP A 15 -6.18 3.76 6.70
N ASP A 16 -6.86 3.36 7.75
CA ASP A 16 -6.66 3.84 9.12
C ASP A 16 -6.59 2.71 10.17
N ASP A 17 -6.61 3.08 11.45
CA ASP A 17 -6.46 2.12 12.56
C ASP A 17 -7.74 1.29 12.80
N HIS A 18 -8.89 1.73 12.29
CA HIS A 18 -10.12 0.95 12.32
C HIS A 18 -10.01 -0.28 11.42
N ASP A 19 -9.41 -0.12 10.23
CA ASP A 19 -9.17 -1.22 9.29
C ASP A 19 -8.29 -2.30 9.95
N ASN A 20 -7.22 -1.88 10.63
CA ASN A 20 -6.36 -2.81 11.37
C ASN A 20 -7.14 -3.60 12.43
N THR A 21 -7.96 -2.90 13.22
CA THR A 21 -8.79 -3.51 14.26
C THR A 21 -9.75 -4.55 13.67
N LEU A 22 -10.36 -4.24 12.52
CA LEU A 22 -11.28 -5.13 11.82
C LEU A 22 -10.59 -6.40 11.33
N PHE A 23 -9.44 -6.26 10.64
CA PHE A 23 -8.72 -7.42 10.11
C PHE A 23 -8.12 -8.27 11.21
N ASP A 24 -7.53 -7.66 12.25
CA ASP A 24 -6.95 -8.38 13.38
C ASP A 24 -7.99 -9.20 14.15
N ALA A 25 -9.23 -8.71 14.25
CA ALA A 25 -10.34 -9.41 14.88
C ALA A 25 -11.03 -10.46 13.98
N SER A 26 -10.72 -10.49 12.68
CA SER A 26 -11.37 -11.39 11.71
C SER A 26 -10.75 -12.79 11.68
N ASP A 27 -11.48 -13.76 11.13
CA ASP A 27 -11.04 -15.15 10.96
C ASP A 27 -10.14 -15.37 9.74
N VAL A 28 -9.73 -14.31 9.04
CA VAL A 28 -8.83 -14.45 7.88
C VAL A 28 -7.41 -14.78 8.33
N ASP A 29 -6.72 -15.58 7.52
CA ASP A 29 -5.33 -15.98 7.75
C ASP A 29 -4.33 -14.87 7.35
N GLY A 30 -4.76 -13.97 6.47
CA GLY A 30 -3.94 -12.86 5.98
C GLY A 30 -4.69 -11.90 5.06
N VAL A 31 -4.00 -10.82 4.70
CA VAL A 31 -4.48 -9.74 3.84
C VAL A 31 -3.57 -9.63 2.61
N LEU A 32 -4.15 -9.70 1.43
CA LEU A 32 -3.51 -9.40 0.15
C LEU A 32 -3.88 -7.97 -0.26
N VAL A 33 -2.90 -7.07 -0.21
CA VAL A 33 -3.05 -5.69 -0.66
C VAL A 33 -2.64 -5.60 -2.13
N VAL A 34 -3.56 -5.21 -3.01
CA VAL A 34 -3.35 -5.12 -4.47
C VAL A 34 -3.16 -3.68 -4.96
N GLY A 35 -2.54 -2.86 -4.11
CA GLY A 35 -1.93 -1.60 -4.51
C GLY A 35 -2.78 -0.35 -4.32
N ASP A 36 -2.27 0.72 -4.93
CA ASP A 36 -2.76 2.09 -4.91
C ASP A 36 -2.87 2.64 -3.47
N LEU A 37 -1.79 2.47 -2.70
CA LEU A 37 -1.69 2.98 -1.33
C LEU A 37 -1.79 4.51 -1.27
N ALA A 38 -1.19 5.16 -2.27
CA ALA A 38 -1.15 6.61 -2.40
C ALA A 38 -2.48 7.18 -2.92
N GLY A 39 -2.89 8.32 -2.38
CA GLY A 39 -3.81 9.22 -3.08
C GLY A 39 -3.07 10.02 -4.16
N LEU A 40 -3.61 11.18 -4.56
CA LEU A 40 -2.96 12.11 -5.51
C LEU A 40 -1.61 12.69 -5.04
N ARG A 41 -1.17 12.39 -3.82
CA ARG A 41 0.11 12.83 -3.24
C ARG A 41 0.84 11.60 -2.68
N PHE A 42 2.17 11.59 -2.79
CA PHE A 42 3.03 10.50 -2.31
C PHE A 42 3.16 10.38 -0.79
N GLY A 43 3.13 11.51 -0.06
CA GLY A 43 3.26 11.53 1.40
C GLY A 43 2.33 10.53 2.12
N PRO A 44 1.03 10.53 1.79
CA PRO A 44 0.05 9.58 2.34
C PRO A 44 0.37 8.09 2.16
N ALA A 45 1.14 7.69 1.15
CA ALA A 45 1.43 6.28 0.87
C ALA A 45 2.30 5.64 1.96
N ARG A 46 3.27 6.40 2.50
CA ARG A 46 4.15 5.92 3.58
C ARG A 46 3.37 5.69 4.87
N ASP A 47 2.44 6.60 5.19
CA ASP A 47 1.61 6.48 6.38
C ASP A 47 0.67 5.27 6.28
N VAL A 48 0.05 5.07 5.11
CA VAL A 48 -0.75 3.86 4.84
C VAL A 48 0.10 2.60 4.99
N ALA A 49 1.27 2.53 4.34
CA ALA A 49 2.16 1.37 4.43
C ALA A 49 2.59 1.10 5.87
N ALA A 50 2.90 2.15 6.65
CA ALA A 50 3.26 2.03 8.05
C ALA A 50 2.08 1.52 8.91
N ARG A 51 0.84 1.91 8.60
CA ARG A 51 -0.36 1.39 9.27
C ARG A 51 -0.60 -0.07 8.94
N ILE A 52 -0.55 -0.44 7.66
CA ILE A 52 -0.69 -1.83 7.20
C ILE A 52 0.37 -2.73 7.85
N ALA A 53 1.62 -2.25 7.97
CA ALA A 53 2.70 -2.98 8.62
C ALA A 53 2.49 -3.26 10.11
N ARG A 54 1.49 -2.62 10.76
CA ARG A 54 1.09 -2.87 12.15
C ARG A 54 0.02 -3.94 12.31
N LEU A 55 -0.53 -4.47 11.22
CA LEU A 55 -1.44 -5.62 11.30
C LEU A 55 -0.76 -6.80 12.00
N SER A 56 -1.50 -7.47 12.88
CA SER A 56 -1.06 -8.76 13.45
C SER A 56 -1.16 -9.89 12.42
N LYS A 57 -2.03 -9.74 11.42
CA LYS A 57 -2.22 -10.67 10.30
C LYS A 57 -1.05 -10.64 9.32
N ARG A 58 -0.82 -11.75 8.61
CA ARG A 58 0.17 -11.78 7.52
C ARG A 58 -0.31 -10.91 6.37
N VAL A 59 0.57 -10.06 5.85
CA VAL A 59 0.27 -9.18 4.72
C VAL A 59 1.19 -9.50 3.55
N VAL A 60 0.61 -9.60 2.35
CA VAL A 60 1.33 -9.57 1.08
C VAL A 60 0.86 -8.34 0.32
N LEU A 61 1.80 -7.56 -0.21
CA LEU A 61 1.49 -6.38 -1.02
C LEU A 61 1.99 -6.58 -2.45
N VAL A 62 1.10 -6.34 -3.40
CA VAL A 62 1.38 -6.24 -4.83
C VAL A 62 1.16 -4.78 -5.23
N PRO A 63 2.21 -4.04 -5.64
CA PRO A 63 2.09 -2.63 -5.99
C PRO A 63 1.14 -2.37 -7.15
N GLY A 64 0.33 -1.31 -7.03
CA GLY A 64 -0.55 -0.81 -8.08
C GLY A 64 0.15 0.20 -8.99
N ASN A 65 -0.55 0.69 -10.02
CA ASN A 65 0.03 1.65 -10.96
C ASN A 65 0.29 3.02 -10.30
N HIS A 66 -0.43 3.39 -9.23
CA HIS A 66 -0.15 4.60 -8.45
C HIS A 66 0.94 4.40 -7.40
N ASP A 67 1.38 3.16 -7.15
CA ASP A 67 2.53 2.84 -6.28
C ASP A 67 3.85 2.74 -7.06
N ALA A 68 3.78 2.66 -8.39
CA ALA A 68 4.93 2.60 -9.27
C ALA A 68 5.60 3.97 -9.43
N SER A 69 6.85 3.97 -9.93
CA SER A 69 7.56 5.19 -10.33
C SER A 69 6.71 5.99 -11.32
N HIS A 70 6.31 7.21 -10.94
CA HIS A 70 5.53 8.07 -11.82
C HIS A 70 6.34 8.46 -13.06
N ALA A 71 5.65 8.78 -14.16
CA ALA A 71 6.27 9.19 -15.41
C ALA A 71 7.32 10.31 -15.24
N VAL A 72 7.12 11.23 -14.30
CA VAL A 72 8.09 12.30 -13.95
C VAL A 72 9.35 11.74 -13.27
N GLN A 73 9.21 10.73 -12.41
CA GLN A 73 10.34 10.06 -11.77
C GLN A 73 11.11 9.21 -12.77
N LEU A 74 10.40 8.43 -13.59
CA LEU A 74 10.99 7.68 -14.73
C LEU A 74 11.71 8.61 -15.70
N LEU A 75 11.12 9.77 -16.00
CA LEU A 75 11.73 10.78 -16.86
C LEU A 75 12.95 11.42 -16.17
N GLY A 76 12.89 11.72 -14.87
CA GLY A 76 14.03 12.23 -14.10
C GLY A 76 15.19 11.22 -14.00
N GLU A 77 14.88 9.93 -13.94
CA GLU A 77 15.85 8.81 -13.99
C GLU A 77 16.42 8.65 -15.41
N ALA A 78 15.59 8.69 -16.45
CA ALA A 78 16.00 8.54 -17.84
C ALA A 78 16.82 9.72 -18.39
N ILE A 79 16.55 10.95 -17.92
CA ILE A 79 17.32 12.15 -18.31
C ILE A 79 18.42 12.47 -17.28
N ALA A 80 18.52 11.70 -16.18
CA ALA A 80 19.50 11.82 -15.12
C ALA A 80 19.65 13.22 -14.49
N ARG A 81 18.75 13.53 -13.54
CA ARG A 81 19.13 14.22 -12.29
C ARG A 81 18.48 13.48 -11.10
N PRO A 82 19.14 12.47 -10.52
CA PRO A 82 18.60 11.77 -9.36
C PRO A 82 18.54 12.75 -8.18
N GLY A 83 17.33 13.24 -7.86
CA GLY A 83 17.15 14.25 -6.81
C GLY A 83 15.82 15.00 -6.80
N LEU A 84 14.99 14.90 -7.84
CA LEU A 84 13.75 15.68 -7.96
C LEU A 84 12.51 15.10 -7.22
N GLY A 85 12.69 14.05 -6.42
CA GLY A 85 11.61 13.36 -5.69
C GLY A 85 11.79 13.30 -4.17
N ARG A 86 12.49 14.27 -3.56
CA ARG A 86 12.58 14.39 -2.09
C ARG A 86 11.57 15.39 -1.56
#